data_AF-A0A8S9ZKK1-F1
#
_entry.id   AF-A0A8S9ZKK1-F1
#
_cell.length_a   1.000
_cell.length_b   1.000
_cell.length_c   1.000
_cell.angle_alpha   90.00
_cell.angle_beta   90.00
_cell.angle_gamma   90.00
#
_symmetry.space_group_name_H-M   'P 1'
#
loop_
_entity.id
_entity.type
_entity.pdbx_description
1 polymer ?
#
loop_
_entity_poly.entity_id
_entity_poly.type
_entity_poly.pdbx_seq_one_letter_code
_entity_poly.pdbx_strand_id
1 'polypeptide(L)'
;MESLSSPLSITFQCIEIFPLLILIPCSLLNLFLIWKSCVLHNNSKIILLSQSISDICNSVLFGLNNLFTLTYNFTINIGGVCINFGNLIGHILIFERTIATLFTNYYGKIKIPYLGILSILILMFLFILPEILTYDNRLNLISFVAVHLSLLFSIIELIVFSKITKYNKKMYSQFLNNNKSYKLNERYQQLENVYTGKQLAPSFFLHFINILCSNIVIIFRVYSQLPKEIVDQIVSFILIIHAFSKLGIEITVITFHPVLNKNLNKIFSSIFKRSNKINNENQKLQKNNKYILKCLKNFGNKLVRCAVILIIMEILLPENDKVNYTTIVAVHLSLLFSIIELIVFSKITKYNKRMYSQSLNNNKSYKLNERCQQLENVYTGKQLAPSFFFHFINILCSNIVIITTTYIQLPTEYVINLIAFILIIHAFSKLGIEITVITFHPVLNKNLNKIFSSIFKRSNKINNENQINKHKLEASKEQQIHFEMLEELWK
;
A
#
# COMPACT_ATOMS: atom_id res chain seq x y z
N MET A 1 14.40 -23.16 -35.18
CA MET A 1 13.63 -21.98 -35.60
C MET A 1 13.13 -21.31 -34.34
N GLU A 2 13.81 -20.24 -33.93
CA GLU A 2 13.40 -19.42 -32.79
C GLU A 2 12.06 -18.79 -33.14
N SER A 3 11.00 -19.24 -32.47
CA SER A 3 9.75 -18.50 -32.46
C SER A 3 10.08 -17.14 -31.85
N LEU A 4 10.18 -16.10 -32.69
CA LEU A 4 10.20 -14.72 -32.20
C LEU A 4 9.06 -14.65 -31.19
N SER A 5 9.43 -14.38 -29.94
CA SER A 5 8.49 -14.15 -28.86
C SER A 5 7.43 -13.19 -29.38
N SER A 6 6.18 -13.65 -29.47
CA SER A 6 5.09 -12.83 -30.02
C SER A 6 5.14 -11.44 -29.35
N PRO A 7 4.84 -10.34 -30.06
CA PRO A 7 4.83 -9.00 -29.46
C PRO A 7 4.03 -8.92 -28.14
N LEU A 8 3.03 -9.79 -28.01
CA LEU A 8 2.27 -10.03 -26.78
C LEU A 8 3.14 -10.47 -25.61
N SER A 9 3.97 -11.49 -25.81
CA SER A 9 4.86 -12.03 -24.78
C SER A 9 5.90 -11.01 -24.29
N ILE A 10 6.43 -10.17 -25.19
CA ILE A 10 7.32 -9.07 -24.83
C ILE A 10 6.57 -8.04 -23.99
N THR A 11 5.34 -7.68 -24.39
CA THR A 11 4.51 -6.71 -23.65
C THR A 11 4.21 -7.20 -22.23
N PHE A 12 3.84 -8.48 -22.07
CA PHE A 12 3.62 -9.07 -20.75
C PHE A 12 4.88 -9.09 -19.90
N GLN A 13 6.03 -9.46 -20.47
CA GLN A 13 7.32 -9.41 -19.76
C GLN A 13 7.65 -7.98 -19.30
N CYS A 14 7.41 -6.97 -20.13
CA CYS A 14 7.60 -5.57 -19.72
C CYS A 14 6.68 -5.15 -18.58
N ILE A 15 5.40 -5.55 -18.63
CA ILE A 15 4.42 -5.28 -17.57
C ILE A 15 4.81 -5.97 -16.26
N GLU A 16 5.33 -7.20 -16.32
CA GLU A 16 5.82 -7.95 -15.15
C GLU A 16 7.09 -7.35 -14.55
N ILE A 17 8.04 -6.94 -15.38
CA ILE A 17 9.34 -6.40 -14.93
C ILE A 17 9.16 -5.02 -14.26
N PHE A 18 8.22 -4.20 -14.75
CA PHE A 18 8.02 -2.84 -14.24
C PHE A 18 7.79 -2.74 -12.72
N PRO A 19 6.81 -3.44 -12.10
CA PRO A 19 6.62 -3.38 -10.66
C PRO A 19 7.81 -3.98 -9.89
N LEU A 20 8.51 -4.98 -10.44
CA LEU A 20 9.71 -5.56 -9.82
C LEU A 20 10.87 -4.55 -9.79
N LEU A 21 11.06 -3.76 -10.85
CA LEU A 21 12.07 -2.70 -10.90
C LEU A 21 11.80 -1.58 -9.90
N ILE A 22 10.54 -1.30 -9.59
CA ILE A 22 10.16 -0.31 -8.55
C ILE A 22 10.23 -0.92 -7.16
N LEU A 23 9.91 -2.20 -7.02
CA LEU A 23 9.93 -2.91 -5.74
C LEU A 23 11.34 -2.93 -5.14
N ILE A 24 12.39 -3.22 -5.93
CA ILE A 24 13.78 -3.25 -5.44
C ILE A 24 14.21 -1.96 -4.71
N PRO A 25 14.15 -0.75 -5.32
CA PRO A 25 14.55 0.47 -4.64
C PRO A 25 13.64 0.81 -3.46
N CYS A 26 12.34 0.48 -3.51
CA CYS A 26 11.43 0.64 -2.38
C CYS A 26 11.81 -0.26 -1.20
N SER A 27 12.07 -1.54 -1.44
CA SER A 27 12.49 -2.50 -0.41
C SER A 27 13.86 -2.17 0.16
N LEU A 28 14.82 -1.70 -0.67
CA LEU A 28 16.12 -1.21 -0.18
C LEU A 28 15.98 0.02 0.70
N LEU A 29 15.11 0.97 0.31
CA LEU A 29 14.81 2.15 1.12
C LEU A 29 14.20 1.74 2.46
N ASN A 30 13.27 0.78 2.46
CA ASN A 30 12.68 0.25 3.68
C ASN A 30 13.70 -0.43 4.58
N LEU A 31 14.52 -1.32 4.01
CA LEU A 31 15.61 -1.98 4.69
C LEU A 31 16.50 -0.95 5.41
N PHE A 32 16.90 0.11 4.70
CA PHE A 32 17.72 1.19 5.25
C PHE A 32 17.00 1.96 6.38
N LEU A 33 15.74 2.34 6.17
CA LEU A 33 14.95 3.11 7.15
C LEU A 33 14.67 2.29 8.42
N ILE A 34 14.31 1.03 8.27
CA ILE A 34 14.05 0.09 9.37
C ILE A 34 15.35 -0.20 10.12
N TRP A 35 16.45 -0.48 9.41
CA TRP A 35 17.76 -0.71 10.00
C TRP A 35 18.21 0.46 10.88
N LYS A 36 18.03 1.70 10.40
CA LYS A 36 18.36 2.92 11.17
C LYS A 36 17.36 3.27 12.27
N SER A 37 16.17 2.66 12.29
CA SER A 37 15.19 2.93 13.34
C SER A 37 15.63 2.27 14.65
N CYS A 38 15.73 3.08 15.71
CA CYS A 38 15.87 2.61 17.09
C CYS A 38 14.50 2.47 17.79
N VAL A 39 13.41 2.80 17.10
CA VAL A 39 12.06 2.87 17.68
C VAL A 39 11.31 1.56 17.57
N LEU A 40 11.58 0.79 16.52
CA LEU A 40 10.94 -0.51 16.32
C LEU A 40 11.45 -1.52 17.33
N HIS A 41 10.53 -2.27 17.94
CA HIS A 41 10.88 -3.42 18.75
C HIS A 41 11.75 -4.41 17.94
N ASN A 42 12.78 -4.99 18.57
CA ASN A 42 13.79 -5.78 17.88
C ASN A 42 13.19 -6.99 17.13
N ASN A 43 12.17 -7.66 17.67
CA ASN A 43 11.48 -8.74 16.95
C ASN A 43 10.87 -8.25 15.63
N SER A 44 10.06 -7.20 15.68
CA SER A 44 9.37 -6.69 14.50
C SER A 44 10.32 -6.04 13.51
N LYS A 45 11.42 -5.46 14.01
CA LYS A 45 12.52 -4.99 13.17
C LYS A 45 13.12 -6.14 12.35
N ILE A 46 13.43 -7.29 12.98
CA ILE A 46 13.93 -8.46 12.25
C ILE A 46 12.88 -8.97 11.26
N ILE A 47 11.62 -9.12 11.67
CA ILE A 47 10.54 -9.61 10.81
C ILE A 47 10.39 -8.73 9.56
N LEU A 48 10.35 -7.41 9.72
CA LEU A 48 10.23 -6.46 8.61
C LEU A 48 11.49 -6.41 7.73
N LEU A 49 12.69 -6.53 8.32
CA LEU A 49 13.93 -6.64 7.53
C LEU A 49 13.95 -7.91 6.68
N SER A 50 13.54 -9.04 7.25
CA SER A 50 13.40 -10.31 6.52
C SER A 50 12.38 -10.19 5.39
N GLN A 51 11.33 -9.39 5.57
CA GLN A 51 10.35 -9.12 4.52
C GLN A 51 10.97 -8.38 3.34
N SER A 52 11.63 -7.25 3.60
CA SER A 52 12.26 -6.46 2.53
C SER A 52 13.38 -7.24 1.84
N ILE A 53 14.13 -8.09 2.56
CA ILE A 53 15.12 -9.00 1.96
C ILE A 53 14.44 -10.01 1.02
N SER A 54 13.36 -10.65 1.48
CA SER A 54 12.57 -11.57 0.67
C SER A 54 12.06 -10.92 -0.61
N ASP A 55 11.55 -9.70 -0.52
CA ASP A 55 11.01 -8.96 -1.65
C ASP A 55 12.09 -8.55 -2.65
N ILE A 56 13.29 -8.19 -2.17
CA ILE A 56 14.47 -7.96 -3.03
C ILE A 56 14.87 -9.25 -3.73
N CYS A 57 15.05 -10.34 -3.00
CA CYS A 57 15.42 -11.65 -3.57
C CYS A 57 14.41 -12.09 -4.63
N ASN A 58 13.11 -11.97 -4.32
CA ASN A 58 12.03 -12.28 -5.25
C ASN A 58 12.13 -11.44 -6.54
N SER A 59 12.30 -10.14 -6.40
CA SER A 59 12.35 -9.22 -7.55
C SER A 59 13.57 -9.44 -8.42
N VAL A 60 14.72 -9.72 -7.82
CA VAL A 60 15.96 -10.04 -8.55
C VAL A 60 15.81 -11.37 -9.28
N LEU A 61 15.33 -12.43 -8.62
CA LEU A 61 15.21 -13.75 -9.25
C LEU A 61 14.20 -13.75 -10.40
N PHE A 62 13.00 -13.20 -10.20
CA PHE A 62 12.00 -13.09 -11.25
C PHE A 62 12.44 -12.14 -12.37
N GLY A 63 13.07 -11.00 -12.03
CA GLY A 63 13.60 -10.08 -13.02
C GLY A 63 14.69 -10.71 -13.88
N LEU A 64 15.65 -11.43 -13.27
CA LEU A 64 16.71 -12.13 -14.00
C LEU A 64 16.16 -13.27 -14.86
N ASN A 65 15.15 -14.01 -14.39
CA ASN A 65 14.53 -15.07 -15.18
C ASN A 65 13.84 -14.55 -16.43
N ASN A 66 13.09 -13.46 -16.28
CA ASN A 66 12.41 -12.83 -17.40
C ASN A 66 13.40 -12.20 -18.40
N LEU A 67 14.58 -11.74 -17.94
CA LEU A 67 15.61 -11.15 -18.80
C LEU A 67 16.53 -12.17 -19.48
N PHE A 68 16.92 -13.24 -18.77
CA PHE A 68 17.97 -14.15 -19.21
C PHE A 68 17.49 -15.56 -19.52
N THR A 69 16.17 -15.83 -19.43
CA THR A 69 15.59 -17.17 -19.64
C THR A 69 16.36 -18.25 -18.86
N LEU A 70 16.72 -17.94 -17.61
CA LEU A 70 17.40 -18.87 -16.72
C LEU A 70 16.59 -20.18 -16.63
N THR A 71 17.26 -21.30 -16.33
CA THR A 71 16.63 -22.63 -16.26
C THR A 71 15.32 -22.57 -15.49
N TYR A 72 14.21 -22.71 -16.22
CA TYR A 72 12.83 -22.44 -15.79
C TYR A 72 12.51 -23.03 -14.41
N ASN A 73 12.99 -24.26 -14.15
CA ASN A 73 12.74 -24.97 -12.90
C ASN A 73 13.46 -24.35 -11.69
N PHE A 74 14.67 -23.82 -11.85
CA PHE A 74 15.43 -23.25 -10.73
C PHE A 74 14.78 -21.94 -10.26
N THR A 75 14.45 -21.05 -11.20
CA THR A 75 13.83 -19.77 -10.84
C THR A 75 12.43 -19.95 -10.29
N ILE A 76 11.63 -20.86 -10.85
CA ILE A 76 10.27 -21.10 -10.34
C ILE A 76 10.31 -21.64 -8.91
N ASN A 77 11.22 -22.57 -8.62
CA ASN A 77 11.31 -23.15 -7.29
C ASN A 77 11.79 -22.11 -6.26
N ILE A 78 12.84 -21.35 -6.56
CA ILE A 78 13.34 -20.34 -5.60
C ILE A 78 12.40 -19.14 -5.52
N GLY A 79 11.81 -18.73 -6.64
CA GLY A 79 10.78 -17.70 -6.70
C GLY A 79 9.54 -18.09 -5.90
N GLY A 80 9.08 -19.34 -6.03
CA GLY A 80 8.03 -19.93 -5.22
C GLY A 80 8.34 -19.89 -3.73
N VAL A 81 9.53 -20.35 -3.34
CA VAL A 81 10.04 -20.25 -1.96
C VAL A 81 10.02 -18.79 -1.47
N CYS A 82 10.48 -17.82 -2.28
CA CYS A 82 10.49 -16.40 -1.89
C CYS A 82 9.09 -15.80 -1.75
N ILE A 83 8.14 -16.20 -2.60
CA ILE A 83 6.74 -15.77 -2.50
C ILE A 83 6.11 -16.36 -1.24
N ASN A 84 6.29 -17.66 -1.01
CA ASN A 84 5.78 -18.36 0.16
C ASN A 84 6.37 -17.77 1.45
N PHE A 85 7.69 -17.54 1.48
CA PHE A 85 8.36 -16.91 2.61
C PHE A 85 7.82 -15.50 2.89
N GLY A 86 7.66 -14.66 1.85
CA GLY A 86 7.06 -13.33 1.98
C GLY A 86 5.62 -13.37 2.52
N ASN A 87 4.83 -14.36 2.11
CA ASN A 87 3.49 -14.57 2.65
C ASN A 87 3.55 -14.99 4.14
N LEU A 88 4.46 -15.87 4.53
CA LEU A 88 4.54 -16.32 5.92
C LEU A 88 4.94 -15.23 6.90
N ILE A 89 5.70 -14.24 6.44
CA ILE A 89 6.10 -13.12 7.29
C ILE A 89 4.89 -12.34 7.82
N GLY A 90 3.82 -12.22 7.02
CA GLY A 90 2.55 -11.65 7.49
C GLY A 90 2.02 -12.39 8.72
N HIS A 91 2.01 -13.72 8.66
CA HIS A 91 1.58 -14.61 9.74
C HIS A 91 2.46 -14.49 11.00
N ILE A 92 3.78 -14.38 10.83
CA ILE A 92 4.72 -14.14 11.96
C ILE A 92 4.43 -12.80 12.63
N LEU A 93 4.20 -11.76 11.83
CA LEU A 93 4.03 -10.41 12.34
C LEU A 93 2.76 -10.30 13.20
N ILE A 94 1.65 -10.90 12.79
CA ILE A 94 0.42 -10.91 13.59
C ILE A 94 0.55 -11.77 14.85
N PHE A 95 1.24 -12.90 14.77
CA PHE A 95 1.55 -13.72 15.94
C PHE A 95 2.39 -12.93 16.96
N GLU A 96 3.46 -12.27 16.51
CA GLU A 96 4.28 -11.39 17.34
C GLU A 96 3.45 -10.28 17.99
N ARG A 97 2.57 -9.63 17.22
CA ARG A 97 1.70 -8.56 17.74
C ARG A 97 0.65 -9.06 18.73
N THR A 98 0.21 -10.30 18.57
CA THR A 98 -0.68 -10.97 19.52
C THR A 98 0.04 -11.19 20.85
N ILE A 99 1.27 -11.70 20.82
CA ILE A 99 2.10 -11.86 22.02
C ILE A 99 2.40 -10.50 22.67
N ALA A 100 2.79 -9.51 21.87
CA ALA A 100 3.06 -8.15 22.36
C ALA A 100 1.84 -7.51 23.02
N THR A 101 0.63 -7.88 22.59
CA THR A 101 -0.63 -7.40 23.17
C THR A 101 -1.02 -8.15 24.44
N LEU A 102 -0.90 -9.48 24.45
CA LEU A 102 -1.31 -10.31 25.58
C LEU A 102 -0.33 -10.21 26.76
N PHE A 103 0.96 -10.04 26.47
CA PHE A 103 2.03 -10.07 27.46
C PHE A 103 2.78 -8.73 27.57
N THR A 104 2.07 -7.59 27.51
CA THR A 104 2.69 -6.24 27.48
C THR A 104 3.76 -6.00 28.53
N ASN A 105 3.57 -6.52 29.75
CA ASN A 105 4.45 -6.27 30.88
C ASN A 105 5.80 -7.01 30.77
N TYR A 106 5.80 -8.14 30.07
CA TYR A 106 6.99 -8.96 29.82
C TYR A 106 7.63 -8.60 28.49
N TYR A 107 6.81 -8.36 27.47
CA TYR A 107 7.27 -8.14 26.10
C TYR A 107 8.24 -6.97 26.00
N GLY A 108 7.92 -5.81 26.60
CA GLY A 108 8.79 -4.63 26.58
C GLY A 108 10.14 -4.82 27.32
N LYS A 109 10.29 -5.88 28.13
CA LYS A 109 11.56 -6.22 28.79
C LYS A 109 12.46 -7.09 27.91
N ILE A 110 11.87 -7.87 27.00
CA ILE A 110 12.59 -8.79 26.13
C ILE A 110 13.14 -8.01 24.94
N LYS A 111 14.36 -7.50 25.08
CA LYS A 111 15.03 -6.77 24.01
C LYS A 111 15.63 -7.68 22.92
N ILE A 112 15.81 -8.97 23.21
CA ILE A 112 16.48 -9.88 22.27
C ILE A 112 15.45 -10.42 21.26
N PRO A 113 15.75 -10.43 19.95
CA PRO A 113 14.78 -10.78 18.93
C PRO A 113 14.57 -12.30 18.74
N TYR A 114 14.60 -13.07 19.83
CA TYR A 114 14.49 -14.54 19.78
C TYR A 114 13.19 -15.00 19.13
N LEU A 115 12.08 -14.34 19.43
CA LEU A 115 10.77 -14.73 18.90
C LEU A 115 10.73 -14.57 17.39
N GLY A 116 11.20 -13.43 16.87
CA GLY A 116 11.26 -13.19 15.42
C GLY A 116 12.15 -14.20 14.71
N ILE A 117 13.37 -14.42 15.22
CA ILE A 117 14.33 -15.37 14.62
C ILE A 117 13.78 -16.80 14.65
N LEU A 118 13.29 -17.25 15.80
CA LEU A 118 12.75 -18.60 15.95
C LEU A 118 11.54 -18.84 15.05
N SER A 119 10.60 -17.88 14.98
CA SER A 119 9.45 -17.98 14.09
C SER A 119 9.87 -18.07 12.63
N ILE A 120 10.83 -17.25 12.19
CA ILE A 120 11.38 -17.30 10.82
C ILE A 120 12.02 -18.67 10.54
N LEU A 121 12.84 -19.21 11.46
CA LEU A 121 13.49 -20.51 11.29
C LEU A 121 12.49 -21.66 11.22
N ILE A 122 11.48 -21.67 12.11
CA ILE A 122 10.42 -22.68 12.10
C ILE A 122 9.65 -22.63 10.78
N LEU A 123 9.33 -21.44 10.28
CA LEU A 123 8.58 -21.30 9.03
C LEU A 123 9.41 -21.61 7.79
N MET A 124 10.68 -21.24 7.77
CA MET A 124 11.61 -21.70 6.74
C MET A 124 11.63 -23.24 6.72
N PHE A 125 11.73 -23.89 7.88
CA PHE A 125 11.71 -25.35 7.95
C PHE A 125 10.37 -25.92 7.44
N LEU A 126 9.23 -25.37 7.87
CA LEU A 126 7.90 -25.90 7.50
C LEU A 126 7.56 -25.75 6.02
N PHE A 127 8.12 -24.76 5.31
CA PHE A 127 7.76 -24.48 3.91
C PHE A 127 8.85 -24.84 2.92
N ILE A 128 10.13 -24.64 3.26
CA ILE A 128 11.24 -25.00 2.39
C ILE A 128 11.43 -26.52 2.38
N LEU A 129 11.24 -27.20 3.53
CA LEU A 129 11.45 -28.65 3.60
C LEU A 129 10.48 -29.43 2.70
N PRO A 130 9.16 -29.17 2.69
CA PRO A 130 8.27 -29.82 1.73
C PRO A 130 8.66 -29.53 0.29
N GLU A 131 9.00 -28.28 -0.04
CA GLU A 131 9.34 -27.86 -1.41
C GLU A 131 10.64 -28.52 -1.91
N ILE A 132 11.62 -28.76 -1.03
CA ILE A 132 12.83 -29.54 -1.32
C ILE A 132 12.52 -31.05 -1.44
N LEU A 133 11.69 -31.59 -0.55
CA LEU A 133 11.40 -33.03 -0.50
C LEU A 133 10.47 -33.50 -1.63
N THR A 134 9.68 -32.60 -2.22
CA THR A 134 8.69 -32.93 -3.26
C THR A 134 9.16 -32.51 -4.64
N TYR A 135 10.31 -33.00 -5.09
CA TYR A 135 10.79 -32.77 -6.47
C TYR A 135 9.94 -33.48 -7.54
N ASP A 136 8.97 -34.31 -7.14
CA ASP A 136 8.22 -35.21 -8.03
C ASP A 136 6.72 -34.82 -8.14
N ASN A 137 6.04 -35.22 -9.22
CA ASN A 137 4.69 -34.81 -9.67
C ASN A 137 3.53 -34.94 -8.64
N ARG A 138 3.78 -35.48 -7.44
CA ARG A 138 2.85 -35.51 -6.29
C ARG A 138 2.66 -34.14 -5.61
N LEU A 139 3.38 -33.11 -6.09
CA LEU A 139 3.32 -31.69 -5.69
C LEU A 139 1.91 -31.10 -5.59
N ASN A 140 0.94 -31.59 -6.37
CA ASN A 140 -0.37 -30.95 -6.41
C ASN A 140 -1.13 -31.03 -5.08
N LEU A 141 -1.04 -32.12 -4.30
CA LEU A 141 -1.84 -32.23 -3.07
C LEU A 141 -1.25 -31.43 -1.91
N ILE A 142 0.07 -31.51 -1.68
CA ILE A 142 0.71 -30.84 -0.54
C ILE A 142 0.67 -29.32 -0.74
N SER A 143 1.03 -28.81 -1.93
CA SER A 143 0.93 -27.39 -2.24
C SER A 143 -0.52 -26.89 -2.19
N PHE A 144 -1.48 -27.70 -2.62
CA PHE A 144 -2.91 -27.40 -2.51
C PHE A 144 -3.34 -27.24 -1.04
N VAL A 145 -3.03 -28.22 -0.19
CA VAL A 145 -3.34 -28.19 1.24
C VAL A 145 -2.64 -27.01 1.92
N ALA A 146 -1.36 -26.78 1.63
CA ALA A 146 -0.58 -25.70 2.23
C ALA A 146 -1.18 -24.32 1.92
N VAL A 147 -1.59 -24.08 0.67
CA VAL A 147 -2.13 -22.78 0.26
C VAL A 147 -3.55 -22.55 0.80
N HIS A 148 -4.37 -23.60 0.93
CA HIS A 148 -5.66 -23.50 1.62
C HIS A 148 -5.51 -23.27 3.12
N LEU A 149 -4.53 -23.91 3.77
CA LEU A 149 -4.20 -23.64 5.17
C LEU A 149 -3.70 -22.20 5.35
N SER A 150 -2.89 -21.68 4.44
CA SER A 150 -2.45 -20.28 4.45
C SER A 150 -3.63 -19.31 4.30
N LEU A 151 -4.63 -19.62 3.47
CA LEU A 151 -5.86 -18.83 3.39
C LEU A 151 -6.64 -18.85 4.71
N LEU A 152 -6.82 -20.04 5.29
CA LEU A 152 -7.50 -20.20 6.57
C LEU A 152 -6.79 -19.39 7.66
N PHE A 153 -5.46 -19.46 7.74
CA PHE A 153 -4.68 -18.64 8.66
C PHE A 153 -4.86 -17.16 8.39
N SER A 154 -4.82 -16.70 7.14
CA SER A 154 -5.07 -15.29 6.79
C SER A 154 -6.43 -14.79 7.26
N ILE A 155 -7.47 -15.61 7.15
CA ILE A 155 -8.82 -15.27 7.63
C ILE A 155 -8.83 -15.16 9.16
N ILE A 156 -8.25 -16.15 9.85
CA ILE A 156 -8.11 -16.14 11.31
C ILE A 156 -7.34 -14.89 11.76
N GLU A 157 -6.29 -14.53 11.04
CA GLU A 157 -5.45 -13.38 11.34
C GLU A 157 -6.19 -12.06 11.21
N LEU A 158 -6.97 -11.86 10.16
CA LEU A 158 -7.81 -10.67 10.03
C LEU A 158 -8.79 -10.55 11.20
N ILE A 159 -9.37 -11.67 11.65
CA ILE A 159 -10.26 -11.72 12.81
C ILE A 159 -9.50 -11.38 14.09
N VAL A 160 -8.36 -12.03 14.34
CA VAL A 160 -7.51 -11.83 15.52
C VAL A 160 -6.99 -10.40 15.56
N PHE A 161 -6.50 -9.88 14.45
CA PHE A 161 -6.02 -8.50 14.30
C PHE A 161 -7.12 -7.47 14.59
N SER A 162 -8.34 -7.69 14.07
CA SER A 162 -9.48 -6.84 14.36
C SER A 162 -9.82 -6.84 15.86
N LYS A 163 -9.83 -8.03 16.49
CA LYS A 163 -10.06 -8.18 17.94
C LYS A 163 -8.97 -7.50 18.77
N ILE A 164 -7.70 -7.71 18.43
CA ILE A 164 -6.53 -7.08 19.09
C ILE A 164 -6.59 -5.56 18.96
N THR A 165 -6.88 -5.04 17.78
CA THR A 165 -6.97 -3.59 17.55
C THR A 165 -8.09 -2.97 18.39
N LYS A 166 -9.25 -3.63 18.49
CA LYS A 166 -10.34 -3.20 19.37
C LYS A 166 -9.95 -3.30 20.84
N TYR A 167 -9.30 -4.39 21.25
CA TYR A 167 -8.83 -4.60 22.61
C TYR A 167 -7.82 -3.53 23.03
N ASN A 168 -6.80 -3.26 22.21
CA ASN A 168 -5.78 -2.24 22.48
C ASN A 168 -6.38 -0.85 22.58
N LYS A 169 -7.34 -0.50 21.71
CA LYS A 169 -8.08 0.78 21.82
C LYS A 169 -8.87 0.86 23.14
N LYS A 170 -9.56 -0.21 23.53
CA LYS A 170 -10.32 -0.27 24.78
C LYS A 170 -9.39 -0.14 25.99
N MET A 171 -8.33 -0.94 26.04
CA MET A 171 -7.32 -0.87 27.10
C MET A 171 -6.73 0.52 27.19
N TYR A 172 -6.25 1.08 26.08
CA TYR A 172 -5.71 2.45 26.04
C TYR A 172 -6.70 3.51 26.54
N SER A 173 -7.98 3.41 26.16
CA SER A 173 -9.01 4.31 26.69
C SER A 173 -9.22 4.15 28.20
N GLN A 174 -9.15 2.92 28.73
CA GLN A 174 -9.21 2.68 30.17
C GLN A 174 -7.97 3.22 30.89
N PHE A 175 -6.78 3.15 30.29
CA PHE A 175 -5.57 3.78 30.82
C PHE A 175 -5.69 5.31 30.91
N LEU A 176 -6.34 5.94 29.93
CA LEU A 176 -6.59 7.39 29.96
C LEU A 176 -7.61 7.76 31.04
N ASN A 177 -8.60 6.90 31.29
CA ASN A 177 -9.71 7.20 32.22
C ASN A 177 -9.41 6.82 33.67
N ASN A 178 -8.66 5.74 33.90
CA ASN A 178 -8.34 5.26 35.25
C ASN A 178 -6.99 5.83 35.67
N ASN A 179 -7.02 6.79 36.61
CA ASN A 179 -5.85 7.40 37.29
C ASN A 179 -4.93 6.42 38.04
N LYS A 180 -5.04 5.11 37.83
CA LYS A 180 -4.15 4.13 38.46
C LYS A 180 -2.71 4.33 37.93
N SER A 181 -1.76 4.11 38.83
CA SER A 181 -0.31 4.25 38.67
C SER A 181 0.29 3.18 37.73
N TYR A 182 -0.17 3.14 36.49
CA TYR A 182 0.46 2.31 35.47
C TYR A 182 1.87 2.81 35.17
N LYS A 183 2.82 1.88 35.06
CA LYS A 183 4.21 2.22 34.76
C LYS A 183 4.29 2.83 33.36
N LEU A 184 5.17 3.81 33.17
CA LEU A 184 5.37 4.50 31.89
C LEU A 184 5.60 3.52 30.72
N ASN A 185 6.36 2.44 30.97
CA ASN A 185 6.63 1.40 29.98
C ASN A 185 5.36 0.67 29.49
N GLU A 186 4.38 0.43 30.37
CA GLU A 186 3.12 -0.23 29.99
C GLU A 186 2.27 0.69 29.13
N ARG A 187 2.22 1.99 29.48
CA ARG A 187 1.54 3.02 28.69
C ARG A 187 2.18 3.16 27.31
N TYR A 188 3.51 3.16 27.26
CA TYR A 188 4.27 3.20 26.01
C TYR A 188 3.95 1.99 25.12
N GLN A 189 4.03 0.77 25.66
CA GLN A 189 3.78 -0.45 24.89
C GLN A 189 2.35 -0.50 24.34
N GLN A 190 1.36 -0.08 25.14
CA GLN A 190 -0.04 -0.05 24.72
C GLN A 190 -0.28 0.99 23.62
N LEU A 191 0.33 2.15 23.72
CA LEU A 191 0.28 3.17 22.69
C LEU A 191 0.93 2.67 21.39
N GLU A 192 2.11 2.06 21.49
CA GLU A 192 2.77 1.40 20.35
C GLU A 192 1.85 0.37 19.71
N ASN A 193 1.23 -0.52 20.49
CA ASN A 193 0.32 -1.54 19.98
C ASN A 193 -0.89 -0.95 19.22
N VAL A 194 -1.46 0.16 19.71
CA VAL A 194 -2.56 0.87 19.01
C VAL A 194 -2.07 1.47 17.68
N TYR A 195 -0.90 2.09 17.68
CA TYR A 195 -0.35 2.71 16.47
C TYR A 195 0.07 1.67 15.44
N THR A 196 0.82 0.65 15.86
CA THR A 196 1.23 -0.46 15.00
C THR A 196 0.01 -1.17 14.41
N GLY A 197 -1.07 -1.34 15.20
CA GLY A 197 -2.34 -1.85 14.68
C GLY A 197 -2.94 -0.96 13.57
N LYS A 198 -2.89 0.37 13.68
CA LYS A 198 -3.34 1.24 12.58
C LYS A 198 -2.40 1.17 11.37
N GLN A 199 -1.10 1.06 11.59
CA GLN A 199 -0.06 1.06 10.56
C GLN A 199 -0.06 -0.21 9.73
N LEU A 200 -0.21 -1.36 10.38
CA LEU A 200 -0.16 -2.66 9.73
C LEU A 200 -1.48 -3.06 9.07
N ALA A 201 -2.60 -2.39 9.35
CA ALA A 201 -3.90 -2.75 8.79
C ALA A 201 -3.93 -2.79 7.26
N PRO A 202 -3.40 -1.77 6.54
CA PRO A 202 -3.29 -1.83 5.08
C PRO A 202 -2.40 -2.98 4.61
N SER A 203 -1.28 -3.23 5.31
CA SER A 203 -0.35 -4.30 4.97
C SER A 203 -0.97 -5.68 5.14
N PHE A 204 -1.73 -5.92 6.21
CA PHE A 204 -2.47 -7.18 6.42
C PHE A 204 -3.57 -7.38 5.37
N PHE A 205 -4.22 -6.31 4.94
CA PHE A 205 -5.23 -6.41 3.88
C PHE A 205 -4.60 -6.76 2.52
N LEU A 206 -3.49 -6.11 2.15
CA LEU A 206 -2.73 -6.45 0.94
C LEU A 206 -2.16 -7.87 1.00
N HIS A 207 -1.70 -8.28 2.17
CA HIS A 207 -1.22 -9.63 2.42
C HIS A 207 -2.34 -10.68 2.23
N PHE A 208 -3.55 -10.43 2.77
CA PHE A 208 -4.71 -11.29 2.54
C PHE A 208 -5.07 -11.39 1.05
N ILE A 209 -5.06 -10.26 0.32
CA ILE A 209 -5.29 -10.25 -1.13
C ILE A 209 -4.26 -11.14 -1.85
N ASN A 210 -2.98 -11.05 -1.48
CA ASN A 210 -1.94 -11.90 -2.05
C ASN A 210 -2.24 -13.38 -1.88
N ILE A 211 -2.56 -13.82 -0.65
CA ILE A 211 -2.85 -15.22 -0.38
C ILE A 211 -4.14 -15.67 -1.09
N LEU A 212 -5.15 -14.81 -1.15
CA LEU A 212 -6.39 -15.09 -1.89
C LEU A 212 -6.10 -15.31 -3.39
N CYS A 213 -5.29 -14.45 -4.00
CA CYS A 213 -4.88 -14.59 -5.39
C CYS A 213 -4.07 -15.88 -5.61
N SER A 214 -3.11 -16.22 -4.74
CA SER A 214 -2.37 -17.49 -4.83
C SER A 214 -3.31 -18.71 -4.76
N ASN A 215 -4.32 -18.67 -3.89
CA ASN A 215 -5.30 -19.74 -3.75
C ASN A 215 -6.10 -19.95 -5.04
N ILE A 216 -6.54 -18.86 -5.66
CA ILE A 216 -7.28 -18.89 -6.92
C ILE A 216 -6.44 -19.59 -8.01
N VAL A 217 -5.13 -19.30 -8.15
CA VAL A 217 -4.25 -20.00 -9.10
C VAL A 217 -4.28 -21.50 -8.87
N ILE A 218 -4.06 -21.92 -7.63
CA ILE A 218 -3.86 -23.33 -7.30
C ILE A 218 -5.16 -24.10 -7.49
N ILE A 219 -6.30 -23.51 -7.17
CA ILE A 219 -7.61 -24.09 -7.48
C ILE A 219 -7.76 -24.28 -9.00
N PHE A 220 -7.47 -23.25 -9.80
CA PHE A 220 -7.54 -23.38 -11.26
C PHE A 220 -6.56 -24.45 -11.78
N ARG A 221 -5.29 -24.40 -11.36
CA ARG A 221 -4.26 -25.36 -11.79
C ARG A 221 -4.63 -26.82 -11.44
N VAL A 222 -5.24 -27.05 -10.28
CA VAL A 222 -5.59 -28.41 -9.83
C VAL A 222 -6.90 -28.89 -10.46
N TYR A 223 -7.92 -28.04 -10.57
CA TYR A 223 -9.28 -28.49 -10.93
C TYR A 223 -9.68 -28.26 -12.38
N SER A 224 -9.17 -27.21 -13.03
CA SER A 224 -9.81 -26.73 -14.27
C SER A 224 -9.27 -27.35 -15.56
N GLN A 225 -8.31 -28.30 -15.50
CA GLN A 225 -7.70 -28.95 -16.67
C GLN A 225 -7.37 -27.95 -17.80
N LEU A 226 -7.02 -26.71 -17.43
CA LEU A 226 -6.86 -25.63 -18.39
C LEU A 226 -5.65 -25.93 -19.29
N PRO A 227 -5.72 -25.53 -20.58
CA PRO A 227 -4.55 -25.49 -21.44
C PRO A 227 -3.38 -24.82 -20.74
N LYS A 228 -2.17 -25.37 -20.93
CA LYS A 228 -0.95 -24.90 -20.25
C LYS A 228 -0.73 -23.41 -20.47
N GLU A 229 -1.03 -22.92 -21.68
CA GLU A 229 -0.87 -21.51 -22.04
C GLU A 229 -1.76 -20.59 -21.19
N ILE A 230 -2.98 -21.04 -20.86
CA ILE A 230 -3.91 -20.28 -20.01
C ILE A 230 -3.41 -20.30 -18.55
N VAL A 231 -2.90 -21.43 -18.07
CA VAL A 231 -2.32 -21.54 -16.73
C VAL A 231 -1.11 -20.61 -16.59
N ASP A 232 -0.22 -20.61 -17.57
CA ASP A 232 0.99 -19.77 -17.57
C ASP A 232 0.61 -18.28 -17.53
N GLN A 233 -0.43 -17.86 -18.29
CA GLN A 233 -0.95 -16.48 -18.23
C GLN A 233 -1.57 -16.12 -16.88
N ILE A 234 -2.33 -17.03 -16.26
CA ILE A 234 -2.91 -16.82 -14.92
C ILE A 234 -1.80 -16.69 -13.87
N VAL A 235 -0.75 -17.50 -13.97
CA VAL A 235 0.43 -17.43 -13.09
C VAL A 235 1.14 -16.09 -13.25
N SER A 236 1.46 -15.70 -14.49
CA SER A 236 2.02 -14.38 -14.82
C SER A 236 1.20 -13.23 -14.22
N PHE A 237 -0.12 -13.28 -14.39
CA PHE A 237 -1.03 -12.29 -13.85
C PHE A 237 -0.95 -12.17 -12.33
N ILE A 238 -0.88 -13.30 -11.63
CA ILE A 238 -0.87 -13.32 -10.18
C ILE A 238 0.50 -12.90 -9.64
N LEU A 239 1.60 -13.20 -10.34
CA LEU A 239 2.91 -12.63 -10.04
C LEU A 239 2.89 -11.10 -10.10
N ILE A 240 2.19 -10.50 -11.07
CA ILE A 240 1.99 -9.05 -11.16
C ILE A 240 1.25 -8.54 -9.92
N ILE A 241 0.13 -9.16 -9.54
CA ILE A 241 -0.61 -8.79 -8.32
C ILE A 241 0.29 -8.90 -7.09
N HIS A 242 1.05 -9.99 -6.96
CA HIS A 242 1.99 -10.17 -5.86
C HIS A 242 3.02 -9.05 -5.79
N ALA A 243 3.61 -8.67 -6.93
CA ALA A 243 4.56 -7.56 -7.01
C ALA A 243 3.92 -6.24 -6.58
N PHE A 244 2.70 -5.94 -7.04
CA PHE A 244 1.97 -4.72 -6.63
C PHE A 244 1.59 -4.72 -5.15
N SER A 245 1.10 -5.83 -4.63
CA SER A 245 0.76 -5.93 -3.21
C SER A 245 1.99 -5.82 -2.33
N LYS A 246 3.12 -6.43 -2.71
CA LYS A 246 4.40 -6.30 -2.00
C LYS A 246 4.89 -4.85 -2.02
N LEU A 247 4.88 -4.21 -3.19
CA LEU A 247 5.17 -2.77 -3.30
C LEU A 247 4.23 -1.93 -2.42
N GLY A 248 2.94 -2.27 -2.42
CA GLY A 248 1.94 -1.66 -1.56
C GLY A 248 2.28 -1.81 -0.08
N ILE A 249 2.67 -3.00 0.37
CA ILE A 249 3.07 -3.27 1.76
C ILE A 249 4.31 -2.46 2.12
N GLU A 250 5.31 -2.40 1.25
CA GLU A 250 6.52 -1.62 1.48
C GLU A 250 6.20 -0.12 1.59
N ILE A 251 5.36 0.41 0.68
CA ILE A 251 4.91 1.80 0.74
C ILE A 251 4.08 2.07 2.01
N THR A 252 3.18 1.18 2.40
CA THR A 252 2.33 1.37 3.59
C THR A 252 3.17 1.36 4.87
N VAL A 253 4.16 0.48 4.99
CA VAL A 253 5.10 0.46 6.12
C VAL A 253 5.81 1.82 6.26
N ILE A 254 6.33 2.39 5.16
CA ILE A 254 7.01 3.70 5.22
C ILE A 254 6.04 4.83 5.55
N THR A 255 4.92 4.89 4.85
CA THR A 255 4.00 6.04 4.87
C THR A 255 3.24 6.14 6.18
N PHE A 256 2.78 5.00 6.71
CA PHE A 256 2.00 4.97 7.93
C PHE A 256 2.88 4.94 9.19
N HIS A 257 4.13 4.47 9.12
CA HIS A 257 5.03 4.54 10.27
C HIS A 257 5.60 5.96 10.44
N PRO A 258 5.30 6.67 11.54
CA PRO A 258 5.60 8.09 11.67
C PRO A 258 7.09 8.41 11.69
N VAL A 259 7.90 7.57 12.36
CA VAL A 259 9.35 7.73 12.40
C VAL A 259 9.97 7.50 11.01
N LEU A 260 9.58 6.43 10.32
CA LEU A 260 10.08 6.12 8.98
C LEU A 260 9.67 7.23 8.00
N ASN A 261 8.41 7.68 8.03
CA ASN A 261 7.93 8.80 7.22
C ASN A 261 8.69 10.10 7.54
N LYS A 262 8.93 10.42 8.81
CA LYS A 262 9.73 11.59 9.21
C LYS A 262 11.17 11.50 8.69
N ASN A 263 11.79 10.33 8.79
CA ASN A 263 13.15 10.09 8.28
C ASN A 263 13.21 10.15 6.75
N LEU A 264 12.22 9.58 6.06
CA LEU A 264 12.04 9.71 4.61
C LEU A 264 11.91 11.17 4.21
N ASN A 265 11.05 11.93 4.88
CA ASN A 265 10.90 13.37 4.64
C ASN A 265 12.19 14.15 4.90
N LYS A 266 13.00 13.74 5.90
CA LYS A 266 14.33 14.34 6.12
C LYS A 266 15.25 14.06 4.95
N ILE A 267 15.33 12.82 4.46
CA ILE A 267 16.14 12.43 3.29
C ILE A 267 15.68 13.19 2.04
N PHE A 268 14.39 13.21 1.73
CA PHE A 268 13.88 14.00 0.62
C PHE A 268 14.18 15.49 0.83
N SER A 269 13.98 16.02 2.04
CA SER A 269 14.27 17.43 2.31
C SER A 269 15.76 17.75 2.17
N SER A 270 16.69 16.84 2.44
CA SER A 270 18.12 17.11 2.26
C SER A 270 18.51 17.05 0.78
N ILE A 271 17.97 16.09 0.03
CA ILE A 271 18.12 16.00 -1.43
C ILE A 271 17.55 17.27 -2.10
N PHE A 272 16.32 17.66 -1.74
CA PHE A 272 15.64 18.81 -2.31
C PHE A 272 16.13 20.17 -1.76
N LYS A 273 16.59 20.27 -0.50
CA LYS A 273 17.21 21.51 0.02
C LYS A 273 18.53 21.82 -0.68
N ARG A 274 19.26 20.80 -1.14
CA ARG A 274 20.39 20.99 -2.05
C ARG A 274 19.96 21.62 -3.38
N SER A 275 18.75 21.33 -3.88
CA SER A 275 18.19 22.03 -5.04
C SER A 275 17.59 23.41 -4.72
N ASN A 276 17.10 23.63 -3.49
CA ASN A 276 16.51 24.91 -3.08
C ASN A 276 17.51 25.96 -2.60
N LYS A 277 18.81 25.63 -2.48
CA LYS A 277 19.87 26.64 -2.33
C LYS A 277 20.07 27.47 -3.61
N ILE A 278 19.35 27.14 -4.71
CA ILE A 278 19.29 27.89 -5.97
C ILE A 278 18.06 28.82 -6.04
N ASN A 279 17.08 28.70 -5.14
CA ASN A 279 15.83 29.49 -5.21
C ASN A 279 15.64 30.37 -3.98
N ASN A 280 16.47 31.41 -3.86
CA ASN A 280 16.17 32.60 -3.05
C ASN A 280 15.08 33.47 -3.73
N GLU A 281 13.92 32.88 -4.06
CA GLU A 281 12.77 33.56 -4.69
C GLU A 281 11.52 33.55 -3.80
N ASN A 282 11.67 33.61 -2.48
CA ASN A 282 10.51 33.64 -1.58
C ASN A 282 9.74 34.98 -1.55
N GLN A 283 10.18 36.00 -2.29
CA GLN A 283 9.37 37.21 -2.57
C GLN A 283 8.49 37.08 -3.83
N LYS A 284 8.65 36.04 -4.67
CA LYS A 284 7.84 35.82 -5.89
C LYS A 284 6.51 35.09 -5.64
N LEU A 285 6.30 34.55 -4.43
CA LEU A 285 5.19 33.65 -4.12
C LEU A 285 3.80 34.30 -4.07
N GLN A 286 3.70 35.62 -3.88
CA GLN A 286 2.42 36.32 -4.04
C GLN A 286 2.07 36.61 -5.52
N LYS A 287 3.07 36.74 -6.41
CA LYS A 287 2.84 36.78 -7.88
C LYS A 287 2.49 35.38 -8.45
N ASN A 288 2.90 34.30 -7.77
CA ASN A 288 2.69 32.93 -8.24
C ASN A 288 1.25 32.43 -8.16
N ASN A 289 0.37 32.96 -7.31
CA ASN A 289 -1.05 32.54 -7.33
C ASN A 289 -1.77 33.02 -8.60
N LYS A 290 -1.46 34.23 -9.09
CA LYS A 290 -1.94 34.72 -10.40
C LYS A 290 -1.32 33.92 -11.55
N TYR A 291 -0.07 33.48 -11.38
CA TYR A 291 0.63 32.65 -12.36
C TYR A 291 0.09 31.22 -12.43
N ILE A 292 -0.24 30.59 -11.29
CA ILE A 292 -0.86 29.26 -11.22
C ILE A 292 -2.25 29.30 -11.87
N LEU A 293 -3.06 30.33 -11.59
CA LEU A 293 -4.37 30.49 -12.23
C LEU A 293 -4.21 30.70 -13.75
N LYS A 294 -3.24 31.51 -14.18
CA LYS A 294 -2.92 31.72 -15.61
C LYS A 294 -2.39 30.45 -16.28
N CYS A 295 -1.57 29.67 -15.59
CA CYS A 295 -1.08 28.37 -16.06
C CYS A 295 -2.20 27.35 -16.16
N LEU A 296 -3.12 27.28 -15.19
CA LEU A 296 -4.31 26.42 -15.25
C LEU A 296 -5.22 26.81 -16.42
N LYS A 297 -5.41 28.12 -16.65
CA LYS A 297 -6.21 28.63 -17.78
C LYS A 297 -5.54 28.34 -19.13
N ASN A 298 -4.23 28.56 -19.24
CA ASN A 298 -3.45 28.23 -20.44
C ASN A 298 -3.37 26.72 -20.68
N PHE A 299 -3.29 25.92 -19.62
CA PHE A 299 -3.26 24.47 -19.70
C PHE A 299 -4.63 23.92 -20.13
N GLY A 300 -5.73 24.44 -19.56
CA GLY A 300 -7.08 24.14 -20.02
C GLY A 300 -7.28 24.47 -21.49
N ASN A 301 -6.82 25.64 -21.95
CA ASN A 301 -6.88 26.02 -23.37
C ASN A 301 -6.02 25.11 -24.27
N LYS A 302 -4.85 24.66 -23.81
CA LYS A 302 -4.02 23.69 -24.56
C LYS A 302 -4.68 22.31 -24.61
N LEU A 303 -5.29 21.86 -23.52
CA LEU A 303 -6.06 20.62 -23.45
C LEU A 303 -7.24 20.64 -24.43
N VAL A 304 -8.01 21.73 -24.44
CA VAL A 304 -9.13 21.93 -25.38
C VAL A 304 -8.61 21.90 -26.82
N ARG A 305 -7.47 22.54 -27.11
CA ARG A 305 -6.86 22.48 -28.45
C ARG A 305 -6.40 21.08 -28.83
N CYS A 306 -5.77 20.33 -27.93
CA CYS A 306 -5.40 18.94 -28.20
C CYS A 306 -6.62 18.06 -28.43
N ALA A 307 -7.69 18.23 -27.64
CA ALA A 307 -8.95 17.51 -27.83
C ALA A 307 -9.59 17.85 -29.18
N VAL A 308 -9.62 19.13 -29.57
CA VAL A 308 -10.12 19.56 -30.89
C VAL A 308 -9.27 19.02 -32.03
N ILE A 309 -7.94 19.03 -31.93
CA ILE A 309 -7.05 18.44 -32.94
C ILE A 309 -7.32 16.93 -33.07
N LEU A 310 -7.50 16.23 -31.95
CA LEU A 310 -7.80 14.79 -31.95
C LEU A 310 -9.16 14.48 -32.58
N ILE A 311 -10.20 15.29 -32.31
CA ILE A 311 -11.51 15.19 -32.97
C ILE A 311 -11.40 15.48 -34.47
N ILE A 312 -10.59 16.47 -34.88
CA ILE A 312 -10.36 16.76 -36.31
C ILE A 312 -9.62 15.61 -36.99
N MET A 313 -8.60 15.02 -36.34
CA MET A 313 -7.90 13.85 -36.87
C MET A 313 -8.82 12.63 -37.02
N GLU A 314 -9.74 12.43 -36.07
CA GLU A 314 -10.80 11.42 -36.14
C GLU A 314 -11.74 11.65 -37.33
N ILE A 315 -12.17 12.89 -37.58
CA ILE A 315 -13.05 13.23 -38.72
C ILE A 315 -12.34 12.93 -40.07
N LEU A 316 -11.04 13.22 -40.15
CA LEU A 316 -10.23 13.13 -41.37
C LEU A 316 -9.72 11.72 -41.72
N LEU A 317 -9.86 10.73 -40.82
CA LEU A 317 -9.39 9.36 -41.07
C LEU A 317 -10.34 8.56 -42.00
N PRO A 318 -9.80 7.63 -42.83
CA PRO A 318 -10.62 6.71 -43.61
C PRO A 318 -11.51 5.82 -42.73
N GLU A 319 -12.72 5.50 -43.19
CA GLU A 319 -13.73 4.76 -42.39
C GLU A 319 -13.25 3.43 -41.83
N ASN A 320 -12.38 2.71 -42.54
CA ASN A 320 -11.88 1.41 -42.12
C ASN A 320 -10.90 1.47 -40.92
N ASP A 321 -10.26 2.62 -40.68
CA ASP A 321 -9.31 2.81 -39.58
C ASP A 321 -9.89 3.64 -38.42
N LYS A 322 -11.06 4.24 -38.62
CA LYS A 322 -11.69 5.15 -37.65
C LYS A 322 -11.94 4.49 -36.30
N VAL A 323 -12.45 3.26 -36.24
CA VAL A 323 -12.86 2.62 -34.97
C VAL A 323 -11.66 2.31 -34.06
N ASN A 324 -10.54 1.86 -34.62
CA ASN A 324 -9.34 1.56 -33.83
C ASN A 324 -8.67 2.85 -33.37
N TYR A 325 -8.58 3.85 -34.24
CA TYR A 325 -7.89 5.10 -33.91
C TYR A 325 -8.63 5.91 -32.84
N THR A 326 -9.97 5.97 -32.90
CA THR A 326 -10.79 6.67 -31.90
C THR A 326 -10.68 6.03 -30.53
N THR A 327 -10.69 4.71 -30.48
CA THR A 327 -10.49 3.92 -29.25
C THR A 327 -9.12 4.20 -28.64
N ILE A 328 -8.05 4.20 -29.46
CA ILE A 328 -6.68 4.48 -29.02
C ILE A 328 -6.56 5.92 -28.50
N VAL A 329 -7.12 6.90 -29.21
CA VAL A 329 -7.10 8.31 -28.81
C VAL A 329 -7.86 8.52 -27.50
N ALA A 330 -9.05 7.92 -27.36
CA ALA A 330 -9.84 7.99 -26.13
C ALA A 330 -9.10 7.40 -24.92
N VAL A 331 -8.39 6.29 -25.11
CA VAL A 331 -7.54 5.65 -24.09
C VAL A 331 -6.38 6.55 -23.66
N HIS A 332 -5.65 7.12 -24.62
CA HIS A 332 -4.52 8.01 -24.28
C HIS A 332 -5.00 9.29 -23.59
N LEU A 333 -6.15 9.84 -24.02
CA LEU A 333 -6.78 10.99 -23.37
C LEU A 333 -7.23 10.65 -21.95
N SER A 334 -7.89 9.51 -21.73
CA SER A 334 -8.35 9.11 -20.40
C SER A 334 -7.17 8.91 -19.43
N LEU A 335 -6.07 8.31 -19.91
CA LEU A 335 -4.84 8.17 -19.13
C LEU A 335 -4.25 9.55 -18.79
N LEU A 336 -4.12 10.42 -19.80
CA LEU A 336 -3.60 11.77 -19.63
C LEU A 336 -4.43 12.57 -18.61
N PHE A 337 -5.77 12.50 -18.71
CA PHE A 337 -6.68 13.16 -17.78
C PHE A 337 -6.52 12.62 -16.36
N SER A 338 -6.49 11.29 -16.17
CA SER A 338 -6.29 10.71 -14.83
C SER A 338 -4.94 11.08 -14.19
N ILE A 339 -3.86 11.17 -14.99
CA ILE A 339 -2.54 11.67 -14.52
C ILE A 339 -2.66 13.14 -14.10
N ILE A 340 -3.30 13.97 -14.91
CA ILE A 340 -3.52 15.39 -14.63
C ILE A 340 -4.33 15.55 -13.34
N GLU A 341 -5.41 14.80 -13.19
CA GLU A 341 -6.25 14.78 -11.98
C GLU A 341 -5.42 14.44 -10.75
N LEU A 342 -4.61 13.39 -10.80
CA LEU A 342 -3.75 12.98 -9.69
C LEU A 342 -2.74 14.08 -9.32
N ILE A 343 -2.12 14.72 -10.31
CA ILE A 343 -1.17 15.82 -10.10
C ILE A 343 -1.86 17.05 -9.52
N VAL A 344 -3.00 17.45 -10.09
CA VAL A 344 -3.78 18.61 -9.63
C VAL A 344 -4.25 18.38 -8.20
N PHE A 345 -4.80 17.21 -7.91
CA PHE A 345 -5.25 16.80 -6.60
C PHE A 345 -4.10 16.81 -5.57
N SER A 346 -2.94 16.26 -5.92
CA SER A 346 -1.74 16.27 -5.06
C SER A 346 -1.27 17.70 -4.77
N LYS A 347 -1.26 18.58 -5.78
CA LYS A 347 -0.90 20.00 -5.61
C LYS A 347 -1.91 20.75 -4.74
N ILE A 348 -3.21 20.54 -4.93
CA ILE A 348 -4.28 21.15 -4.12
C ILE A 348 -4.15 20.68 -2.66
N THR A 349 -3.98 19.38 -2.43
CA THR A 349 -3.82 18.83 -1.07
C THR A 349 -2.60 19.42 -0.37
N LYS A 350 -1.47 19.53 -1.08
CA LYS A 350 -0.25 20.15 -0.55
C LYS A 350 -0.41 21.65 -0.28
N TYR A 351 -1.14 22.35 -1.14
CA TYR A 351 -1.47 23.77 -0.97
C TYR A 351 -2.35 23.98 0.26
N ASN A 352 -3.44 23.23 0.40
CA ASN A 352 -4.35 23.30 1.55
C ASN A 352 -3.61 23.00 2.85
N LYS A 353 -2.72 22.00 2.87
CA LYS A 353 -1.91 21.69 4.05
C LYS A 353 -1.01 22.86 4.45
N ARG A 354 -0.40 23.54 3.48
CA ARG A 354 0.46 24.72 3.73
C ARG A 354 -0.35 25.91 4.22
N MET A 355 -1.49 26.20 3.60
CA MET A 355 -2.37 27.29 4.01
C MET A 355 -2.88 27.07 5.44
N TYR A 356 -3.30 25.85 5.75
CA TYR A 356 -3.72 25.50 7.11
C TYR A 356 -2.58 25.69 8.13
N SER A 357 -1.36 25.22 7.85
CA SER A 357 -0.20 25.45 8.73
C SER A 357 0.14 26.93 8.90
N GLN A 358 0.02 27.75 7.85
CA GLN A 358 0.22 29.20 7.95
C GLN A 358 -0.87 29.87 8.80
N SER A 359 -2.12 29.41 8.68
CA SER A 359 -3.25 29.93 9.44
C SER A 359 -3.11 29.66 10.95
N LEU A 360 -2.48 28.53 11.32
CA LEU A 360 -2.15 28.19 12.72
C LEU A 360 -1.05 29.09 13.27
N ASN A 361 -0.01 29.38 12.48
CA ASN A 361 1.12 30.19 12.93
C ASN A 361 0.77 31.69 13.03
N ASN A 362 -0.11 32.19 12.17
CA ASN A 362 -0.57 33.58 12.21
C ASN A 362 -1.80 33.71 13.13
N ASN A 363 -1.56 33.79 14.43
CA ASN A 363 -2.60 33.84 15.46
C ASN A 363 -3.55 35.05 15.40
N LYS A 364 -3.25 36.09 14.60
CA LYS A 364 -3.96 37.38 14.67
C LYS A 364 -4.83 37.76 13.46
N SER A 365 -4.88 36.99 12.36
CA SER A 365 -5.49 37.50 11.10
C SER A 365 -6.50 36.61 10.38
N TYR A 366 -6.66 35.33 10.74
CA TYR A 366 -7.61 34.46 10.05
C TYR A 366 -8.93 34.37 10.83
N LYS A 367 -10.05 34.63 10.15
CA LYS A 367 -11.38 34.40 10.73
C LYS A 367 -11.54 32.90 10.98
N LEU A 368 -12.14 32.53 12.11
CA LEU A 368 -12.33 31.12 12.53
C LEU A 368 -12.92 30.26 11.39
N ASN A 369 -13.89 30.80 10.64
CA ASN A 369 -14.53 30.13 9.52
C ASN A 369 -13.54 29.74 8.40
N GLU A 370 -12.54 30.58 8.09
CA GLU A 370 -11.54 30.29 7.07
C GLU A 370 -10.60 29.17 7.51
N ARG A 371 -10.27 29.11 8.82
CA ARG A 371 -9.48 28.02 9.39
C ARG A 371 -10.23 26.70 9.34
N CYS A 372 -11.52 26.71 9.70
CA CYS A 372 -12.39 25.53 9.61
C CYS A 372 -12.47 25.02 8.17
N GLN A 373 -12.68 25.91 7.20
CA GLN A 373 -12.75 25.55 5.78
C GLN A 373 -11.41 24.99 5.26
N GLN A 374 -10.27 25.58 5.65
CA GLN A 374 -8.95 25.06 5.27
C GLN A 374 -8.67 23.70 5.89
N LEU A 375 -9.05 23.50 7.15
CA LEU A 375 -8.94 22.21 7.83
C LEU A 375 -9.79 21.14 7.14
N GLU A 376 -11.04 21.48 6.80
CA GLU A 376 -11.94 20.61 6.06
C GLU A 376 -11.32 20.21 4.72
N ASN A 377 -10.83 21.18 3.94
CA ASN A 377 -10.15 20.93 2.67
C ASN A 377 -8.90 20.02 2.80
N VAL A 378 -8.17 20.10 3.92
CA VAL A 378 -7.04 19.18 4.21
C VAL A 378 -7.54 17.77 4.50
N TYR A 379 -8.61 17.62 5.27
CA TYR A 379 -9.21 16.32 5.55
C TYR A 379 -9.83 15.70 4.30
N THR A 380 -10.55 16.48 3.50
CA THR A 380 -11.10 16.05 2.20
C THR A 380 -9.97 15.62 1.26
N GLY A 381 -8.86 16.37 1.22
CA GLY A 381 -7.67 15.97 0.45
C GLY A 381 -7.05 14.65 0.93
N LYS A 382 -7.05 14.38 2.24
CA LYS A 382 -6.60 13.07 2.76
C LYS A 382 -7.60 11.95 2.47
N GLN A 383 -8.89 12.23 2.54
CA GLN A 383 -9.98 11.29 2.28
C GLN A 383 -10.02 10.84 0.83
N LEU A 384 -9.91 11.79 -0.10
CA LEU A 384 -10.05 11.52 -1.53
C LEU A 384 -8.76 10.99 -2.16
N ALA A 385 -7.59 11.12 -1.50
CA ALA A 385 -6.31 10.69 -2.09
C ALA A 385 -6.30 9.21 -2.50
N PRO A 386 -6.70 8.26 -1.64
CA PRO A 386 -6.72 6.87 -2.06
C PRO A 386 -7.80 6.61 -3.11
N SER A 387 -8.93 7.33 -3.08
CA SER A 387 -9.98 7.21 -4.10
C SER A 387 -9.50 7.64 -5.49
N PHE A 388 -8.83 8.80 -5.59
CA PHE A 388 -8.20 9.24 -6.85
C PHE A 388 -7.10 8.29 -7.31
N PHE A 389 -6.35 7.69 -6.38
CA PHE A 389 -5.34 6.70 -6.71
C PHE A 389 -5.94 5.40 -7.25
N PHE A 390 -6.98 4.86 -6.63
CA PHE A 390 -7.70 3.68 -7.14
C PHE A 390 -8.39 3.97 -8.47
N HIS A 391 -8.93 5.18 -8.66
CA HIS A 391 -9.48 5.60 -9.94
C HIS A 391 -8.41 5.64 -11.04
N PHE A 392 -7.24 6.20 -10.73
CA PHE A 392 -6.09 6.20 -11.64
C PHE A 392 -5.64 4.78 -12.00
N ILE A 393 -5.50 3.87 -11.01
CA ILE A 393 -5.16 2.46 -11.27
C ILE A 393 -6.18 1.82 -12.20
N ASN A 394 -7.47 2.03 -11.95
CA ASN A 394 -8.54 1.47 -12.75
C ASN A 394 -8.49 1.95 -14.21
N ILE A 395 -8.27 3.25 -14.43
CA ILE A 395 -8.10 3.83 -15.77
C ILE A 395 -6.84 3.27 -16.44
N LEU A 396 -5.71 3.22 -15.72
CA LEU A 396 -4.46 2.67 -16.24
C LEU A 396 -4.62 1.22 -16.68
N CYS A 397 -5.22 0.36 -15.86
CA CYS A 397 -5.45 -1.05 -16.19
C CYS A 397 -6.42 -1.21 -17.37
N SER A 398 -7.51 -0.44 -17.41
CA SER A 398 -8.45 -0.45 -18.54
C SER A 398 -7.77 -0.05 -19.85
N ASN A 399 -6.91 0.97 -19.78
CA ASN A 399 -6.18 1.49 -20.94
C ASN A 399 -5.12 0.52 -21.45
N ILE A 400 -4.38 -0.15 -20.56
CA ILE A 400 -3.44 -1.21 -20.93
C ILE A 400 -4.19 -2.27 -21.73
N VAL A 401 -5.33 -2.75 -21.23
CA VAL A 401 -6.12 -3.79 -21.89
C VAL A 401 -6.67 -3.34 -23.23
N ILE A 402 -7.22 -2.14 -23.33
CA ILE A 402 -7.74 -1.64 -24.61
C ILE A 402 -6.58 -1.53 -25.61
N ILE A 403 -5.40 -1.03 -25.21
CA ILE A 403 -4.21 -1.02 -26.08
C ILE A 403 -3.84 -2.45 -26.49
N THR A 404 -3.78 -3.39 -25.55
CA THR A 404 -3.44 -4.80 -25.84
C THR A 404 -4.43 -5.44 -26.82
N THR A 405 -5.73 -5.24 -26.64
CA THR A 405 -6.77 -5.81 -27.52
C THR A 405 -6.78 -5.16 -28.90
N THR A 406 -6.57 -3.85 -28.97
CA THR A 406 -6.61 -3.10 -30.24
C THR A 406 -5.37 -3.35 -31.09
N TYR A 407 -4.18 -3.48 -30.48
CA TYR A 407 -2.92 -3.61 -31.22
C TYR A 407 -2.49 -5.05 -31.48
N ILE A 408 -2.91 -6.02 -30.67
CA ILE A 408 -2.29 -7.35 -30.67
C ILE A 408 -3.17 -8.42 -31.36
N GLN A 409 -4.35 -8.06 -31.88
CA GLN A 409 -5.30 -9.00 -32.52
C GLN A 409 -5.39 -10.33 -31.74
N LEU A 410 -5.77 -10.21 -30.47
CA LEU A 410 -5.87 -11.35 -29.58
C LEU A 410 -6.99 -12.30 -30.05
N PRO A 411 -6.77 -13.62 -29.98
CA PRO A 411 -7.86 -14.59 -30.08
C PRO A 411 -8.98 -14.27 -29.08
N THR A 412 -10.23 -14.49 -29.48
CA THR A 412 -11.45 -14.13 -28.73
C THR A 412 -11.44 -14.63 -27.29
N GLU A 413 -10.88 -15.81 -27.03
CA GLU A 413 -10.76 -16.38 -25.67
C GLU A 413 -9.88 -15.52 -24.75
N TYR A 414 -8.77 -14.96 -25.26
CA TYR A 414 -7.91 -14.08 -24.47
C TYR A 414 -8.54 -12.72 -24.24
N VAL A 415 -9.31 -12.21 -25.21
CA VAL A 415 -10.08 -10.97 -25.05
C VAL A 415 -11.10 -11.11 -23.91
N ILE A 416 -11.80 -12.24 -23.82
CA ILE A 416 -12.77 -12.50 -22.75
C ILE A 416 -12.09 -12.52 -21.37
N ASN A 417 -10.95 -13.20 -21.24
CA ASN A 417 -10.20 -13.26 -19.99
C ASN A 417 -9.68 -11.88 -19.56
N LEU A 418 -9.23 -11.08 -20.53
CA LEU A 418 -8.74 -9.73 -20.29
C LEU A 418 -9.87 -8.75 -19.90
N ILE A 419 -11.07 -8.93 -20.46
CA ILE A 419 -12.28 -8.20 -20.03
C ILE A 419 -12.69 -8.60 -18.61
N ALA A 420 -12.72 -9.90 -18.30
CA ALA A 420 -13.01 -10.39 -16.95
C ALA A 420 -12.02 -9.82 -15.92
N PHE A 421 -10.74 -9.73 -16.30
CA PHE A 421 -9.70 -9.08 -15.51
C PHE A 421 -9.99 -7.59 -15.23
N ILE A 422 -10.40 -6.80 -16.24
CA ILE A 422 -10.80 -5.41 -16.02
C ILE A 422 -11.97 -5.34 -15.04
N LEU A 423 -12.99 -6.17 -15.23
CA LEU A 423 -14.18 -6.14 -14.37
C LEU A 423 -13.81 -6.42 -12.91
N ILE A 424 -12.87 -7.32 -12.67
CA ILE A 424 -12.34 -7.62 -11.33
C ILE A 424 -11.55 -6.42 -10.77
N ILE A 425 -10.59 -5.85 -11.51
CA ILE A 425 -9.87 -4.65 -11.05
C ILE A 425 -10.83 -3.49 -10.79
N HIS A 426 -11.81 -3.31 -11.66
CA HIS A 426 -12.80 -2.26 -11.54
C HIS A 426 -13.66 -2.45 -10.29
N ALA A 427 -14.09 -3.68 -10.01
CA ALA A 427 -14.81 -4.04 -8.79
C ALA A 427 -13.97 -3.77 -7.54
N PHE A 428 -12.70 -4.21 -7.51
CA PHE A 428 -11.80 -3.97 -6.39
C PHE A 428 -11.45 -2.49 -6.21
N SER A 429 -11.27 -1.75 -7.30
CA SER A 429 -10.99 -0.31 -7.26
C SER A 429 -12.21 0.45 -6.74
N LYS A 430 -13.43 0.10 -7.17
CA LYS A 430 -14.67 0.65 -6.61
C LYS A 430 -14.83 0.33 -5.13
N LEU A 431 -14.61 -0.92 -4.74
CA LEU A 431 -14.63 -1.33 -3.34
C LEU A 431 -13.60 -0.54 -2.52
N GLY A 432 -12.37 -0.38 -3.03
CA GLY A 432 -11.33 0.43 -2.42
C GLY A 432 -11.74 1.90 -2.25
N ILE A 433 -12.35 2.50 -3.29
CA ILE A 433 -12.90 3.86 -3.24
C ILE A 433 -13.96 3.97 -2.14
N GLU A 434 -14.95 3.07 -2.11
CA GLU A 434 -16.03 3.09 -1.13
C GLU A 434 -15.53 2.89 0.29
N ILE A 435 -14.65 1.89 0.52
CA ILE A 435 -14.02 1.66 1.83
C ILE A 435 -13.27 2.91 2.27
N THR A 436 -12.52 3.55 1.38
CA THR A 436 -11.77 4.78 1.69
C THR A 436 -12.72 5.91 2.08
N VAL A 437 -13.77 6.15 1.29
CA VAL A 437 -14.76 7.19 1.58
C VAL A 437 -15.42 6.94 2.94
N ILE A 438 -15.84 5.70 3.20
CA ILE A 438 -16.51 5.34 4.45
C ILE A 438 -15.57 5.45 5.65
N THR A 439 -14.31 5.01 5.53
CA THR A 439 -13.34 4.99 6.64
C THR A 439 -12.83 6.38 7.00
N PHE A 440 -12.59 7.24 6.00
CA PHE A 440 -12.01 8.55 6.26
C PHE A 440 -13.07 9.65 6.43
N HIS A 441 -14.31 9.49 5.95
CA HIS A 441 -15.37 10.47 6.17
C HIS A 441 -15.88 10.40 7.63
N PRO A 442 -15.78 11.48 8.43
CA PRO A 442 -16.03 11.43 9.88
C PRO A 442 -17.46 11.01 10.23
N VAL A 443 -18.47 11.48 9.48
CA VAL A 443 -19.88 11.08 9.71
C VAL A 443 -20.13 9.62 9.33
N LEU A 444 -19.68 9.17 8.15
CA LEU A 444 -19.84 7.79 7.70
C LEU A 444 -19.07 6.82 8.60
N ASN A 445 -17.82 7.13 8.96
CA ASN A 445 -17.04 6.34 9.89
C ASN A 445 -17.72 6.30 11.27
N LYS A 446 -18.28 7.41 11.76
CA LYS A 446 -19.08 7.42 13.00
C LYS A 446 -20.34 6.56 12.89
N ASN A 447 -21.04 6.58 11.76
CA ASN A 447 -22.23 5.75 11.53
C ASN A 447 -21.88 4.28 11.36
N LEU A 448 -20.81 3.95 10.64
CA LEU A 448 -20.26 2.60 10.53
C LEU A 448 -19.82 2.09 11.91
N ASN A 449 -19.10 2.91 12.67
CA ASN A 449 -18.78 2.61 14.06
C ASN A 449 -20.03 2.49 14.93
N LYS A 450 -21.11 3.25 14.68
CA LYS A 450 -22.39 3.07 15.36
C LYS A 450 -23.00 1.72 15.03
N ILE A 451 -23.08 1.33 13.76
CA ILE A 451 -23.59 0.02 13.30
C ILE A 451 -22.76 -1.10 13.89
N PHE A 452 -21.43 -1.01 13.80
CA PHE A 452 -20.54 -1.97 14.46
C PHE A 452 -20.72 -1.94 15.98
N SER A 453 -20.91 -0.78 16.62
CA SER A 453 -21.14 -0.69 18.07
C SER A 453 -22.54 -1.10 18.52
N SER A 454 -23.54 -1.11 17.62
CA SER A 454 -24.88 -1.63 17.89
C SER A 454 -24.90 -3.15 17.75
N ILE A 455 -24.12 -3.69 16.82
CA ILE A 455 -23.82 -5.13 16.73
C ILE A 455 -22.94 -5.57 17.91
N PHE A 456 -22.06 -4.69 18.40
CA PHE A 456 -21.13 -4.95 19.51
C PHE A 456 -21.29 -3.91 20.63
N LYS A 457 -22.35 -4.04 21.46
CA LYS A 457 -22.79 -3.08 22.49
C LYS A 457 -21.68 -2.48 23.40
N ARG A 458 -21.57 -1.13 23.35
CA ARG A 458 -21.33 -0.08 24.41
C ARG A 458 -20.08 -0.13 25.32
N SER A 459 -19.63 0.95 25.99
CA SER A 459 -19.94 2.40 26.07
C SER A 459 -18.73 3.15 26.68
N ASN A 460 -18.50 4.39 26.28
CA ASN A 460 -18.29 5.57 27.14
C ASN A 460 -17.61 6.70 26.36
N LYS A 461 -18.12 7.92 26.54
CA LYS A 461 -17.69 9.16 25.88
C LYS A 461 -17.14 10.06 26.99
N ILE A 462 -15.87 10.46 26.92
CA ILE A 462 -15.23 11.35 27.91
C ILE A 462 -14.47 12.47 27.19
N ASN A 463 -14.58 13.68 27.75
CA ASN A 463 -13.92 14.92 27.36
C ASN A 463 -12.52 14.98 27.99
N ASN A 464 -11.48 15.17 27.17
CA ASN A 464 -10.06 15.13 27.56
C ASN A 464 -9.30 16.37 27.07
N GLU A 465 -9.20 17.45 27.85
CA GLU A 465 -8.27 18.55 27.50
C GLU A 465 -7.29 18.99 28.62
N ASN A 466 -7.47 18.60 29.89
CA ASN A 466 -6.73 19.27 30.98
C ASN A 466 -5.58 18.48 31.68
N GLN A 467 -5.24 17.25 31.29
CA GLN A 467 -4.40 16.38 32.15
C GLN A 467 -3.01 15.95 31.62
N ILE A 468 -2.57 16.44 30.47
CA ILE A 468 -1.32 15.96 29.83
C ILE A 468 -0.03 16.48 30.50
N ASN A 469 -0.07 17.59 31.23
CA ASN A 469 1.17 18.29 31.62
C ASN A 469 1.97 17.70 32.79
N LYS A 470 1.47 16.70 33.54
CA LYS A 470 2.08 16.30 34.83
C LYS A 470 3.10 15.15 34.78
N HIS A 471 3.23 14.41 33.68
CA HIS A 471 4.01 13.15 33.63
C HIS A 471 5.29 13.19 32.78
N LYS A 472 5.75 14.37 32.34
CA LYS A 472 6.95 14.49 31.49
C LYS A 472 8.29 14.19 32.18
N LEU A 473 8.36 14.08 33.51
CA LEU A 473 9.64 14.16 34.26
C LEU A 473 10.46 12.85 34.41
N GLU A 474 9.94 11.67 34.04
CA GLU A 474 10.63 10.38 34.34
C GLU A 474 11.02 9.53 33.11
N ALA A 475 10.79 10.03 31.89
CA ALA A 475 11.05 9.27 30.67
C ALA A 475 12.47 9.52 30.12
N SER A 476 13.09 8.51 29.50
CA SER A 476 14.35 8.72 28.77
C SER A 476 14.14 9.76 27.65
N LYS A 477 15.19 10.48 27.26
CA LYS A 477 15.08 11.53 26.23
C LYS A 477 14.49 11.00 24.92
N GLU A 478 14.79 9.76 24.56
CA GLU A 478 14.22 9.09 23.38
C GLU A 478 12.73 8.75 23.57
N GLN A 479 12.35 8.28 24.76
CA GLN A 479 10.95 8.02 25.10
C GLN A 479 10.13 9.30 25.13
N GLN A 480 10.67 10.42 25.64
CA GLN A 480 10.02 11.74 25.61
C GLN A 480 9.79 12.22 24.18
N ILE A 481 10.81 12.17 23.32
CA ILE A 481 10.70 12.56 21.90
C ILE A 481 9.67 11.67 21.18
N HIS A 482 9.65 10.38 21.50
CA HIS A 482 8.67 9.46 20.96
C HIS A 482 7.26 9.78 21.46
N PHE A 483 7.10 10.06 22.75
CA PHE A 483 5.80 10.41 23.35
C PHE A 483 5.24 11.71 22.77
N GLU A 484 6.06 12.75 22.63
CA GLU A 484 5.67 14.02 21.99
C GLU A 484 5.27 13.81 20.54
N MET A 485 6.01 12.98 19.78
CA MET A 485 5.66 12.63 18.41
C MET A 485 4.35 11.85 18.33
N LEU A 486 4.10 10.91 19.25
CA LEU A 486 2.86 10.14 19.29
C LEU A 486 1.66 10.97 19.78
N GLU A 487 1.88 11.98 20.63
CA GLU A 487 0.85 12.92 21.05
C GLU A 487 0.47 13.89 19.92
N GLU A 488 1.46 14.39 19.16
CA GLU A 488 1.24 15.17 17.93
C GLU A 488 0.44 14.41 16.85
N LEU A 489 0.57 13.09 16.80
CA LEU A 489 -0.17 12.24 15.84
C LEU A 489 -1.59 11.90 16.28
N TRP A 490 -1.87 12.05 17.59
CA TRP A 490 -3.19 11.80 18.16
C TRP A 490 -4.10 13.03 18.05
N LYS A 491 -3.51 14.23 18.05
CA LYS A 491 -4.16 15.50 17.68
C LYS A 491 -4.38 15.55 16.16
#